data_AF-A0A4R2IES5-F1
#
_entry.id   AF-A0A4R2IES5-F1
#
_cell.length_a   1.000
_cell.length_b   1.000
_cell.length_c   1.000
_cell.angle_alpha   90.00
_cell.angle_beta   90.00
_cell.angle_gamma   90.00
#
_symmetry.space_group_name_H-M   'P 1'
#
loop_
_entity.id
_entity.type
_entity.pdbx_description
1 polymer ?
#
loop_
_entity_poly.entity_id
_entity_poly.type
_entity_poly.pdbx_seq_one_letter_code
_entity_poly.pdbx_strand_id
1 'polypeptide(L)'
;MNRRGSPRGTIVFDARISSHATIACRAGTESICSPSSLGVHAGVYAYATWAGVPRLVFVDLHGSGVLDYSSGPPGESKWNWPVRDSFQYPGAEVLFFVAGSSMATYCGIDVARLPLTGTRVRYAIDFGKVLACADARGLAGDPMPAGDIALDGVHWYIEGSGTQGSLGLEVSAVETALFVDGFD
;
A
#
# COMPACT_ATOMS: atom_id res chain seq x y z
N MET A 1 25.84 -9.02 -2.88
CA MET A 1 25.36 -9.50 -1.56
C MET A 1 23.89 -9.87 -1.70
N ASN A 2 23.49 -11.08 -1.30
CA ASN A 2 22.09 -11.53 -1.39
C ASN A 2 21.25 -10.85 -0.30
N ARG A 3 20.56 -9.76 -0.64
CA ARG A 3 19.52 -9.14 0.20
C ARG A 3 18.25 -10.00 0.12
N ARG A 4 18.19 -11.12 0.85
CA ARG A 4 16.94 -11.90 0.98
C ARG A 4 16.07 -11.22 2.05
N GLY A 5 14.87 -10.80 1.67
CA GLY A 5 13.84 -10.30 2.59
C GLY A 5 13.44 -11.38 3.61
N SER A 6 13.11 -10.93 4.83
CA SER A 6 12.81 -11.76 5.99
C SER A 6 11.39 -12.33 6.01
N PRO A 7 11.16 -13.52 6.60
CA PRO A 7 9.83 -13.98 6.96
C PRO A 7 9.09 -13.11 8.01
N ARG A 8 9.77 -12.17 8.69
CA ARG A 8 9.20 -11.28 9.72
C ARG A 8 8.47 -10.03 9.18
N GLY A 9 8.36 -9.91 7.86
CA GLY A 9 7.61 -8.85 7.18
C GLY A 9 6.41 -9.36 6.35
N THR A 10 6.01 -10.62 6.51
CA THR A 10 4.88 -11.18 5.75
C THR A 10 3.56 -10.97 6.50
N ILE A 11 2.58 -10.39 5.81
CA ILE A 11 1.19 -10.39 6.25
C ILE A 11 0.35 -11.30 5.35
N VAL A 12 -0.48 -12.13 5.98
CA VAL A 12 -1.49 -12.93 5.30
C VAL A 12 -2.86 -12.43 5.72
N PHE A 13 -3.77 -12.26 4.76
CA PHE A 13 -5.13 -11.79 5.04
C PHE A 13 -6.06 -12.13 3.88
N ASP A 14 -7.35 -12.17 4.17
CA ASP A 14 -8.38 -12.23 3.15
C ASP A 14 -8.94 -10.82 2.92
N ALA A 15 -9.17 -10.45 1.67
CA ALA A 15 -9.83 -9.20 1.32
C ALA A 15 -10.91 -9.38 0.25
N ARG A 16 -11.95 -8.55 0.30
CA ARG A 16 -12.95 -8.40 -0.77
C ARG A 16 -13.47 -6.98 -0.84
N ILE A 17 -13.85 -6.53 -2.03
CA ILE A 17 -14.66 -5.32 -2.17
C ILE A 17 -16.09 -5.66 -1.73
N SER A 18 -16.52 -5.09 -0.60
CA SER A 18 -17.82 -5.39 0.03
C SER A 18 -18.95 -4.52 -0.51
N SER A 19 -18.64 -3.34 -1.03
CA SER A 19 -19.58 -2.46 -1.71
C SER A 19 -18.85 -1.61 -2.75
N HIS A 20 -19.53 -1.27 -3.84
CA HIS A 20 -19.00 -0.37 -4.85
C HIS A 20 -20.12 0.41 -5.52
N ALA A 21 -19.98 1.74 -5.53
CA ALA A 21 -20.72 2.65 -6.38
C ALA A 21 -19.70 3.54 -7.08
N THR A 22 -19.78 3.62 -8.41
CA THR A 22 -18.80 4.32 -9.24
C THR A 22 -18.54 5.74 -8.74
N ILE A 23 -17.26 6.05 -8.56
CA ILE A 23 -16.82 7.39 -8.16
C ILE A 23 -17.07 8.36 -9.30
N ALA A 24 -17.77 9.45 -8.99
CA ALA A 24 -18.18 10.44 -9.97
C ALA A 24 -18.31 11.84 -9.37
N CYS A 25 -18.50 12.83 -10.26
CA CYS A 25 -18.95 14.16 -9.86
C CYS A 25 -20.47 14.19 -9.79
N ARG A 26 -21.02 14.55 -8.63
CA ARG A 26 -22.43 14.92 -8.49
C ARG A 26 -22.69 16.19 -9.30
N ALA A 27 -23.83 16.27 -9.99
CA ALA A 27 -24.25 17.48 -10.69
C ALA A 27 -24.24 18.70 -9.75
N GLY A 28 -23.66 19.82 -10.21
CA GLY A 28 -23.51 21.04 -9.43
C GLY A 28 -22.24 21.10 -8.55
N THR A 29 -21.30 20.15 -8.71
CA THR A 29 -20.02 20.15 -7.98
C THR A 29 -18.79 20.33 -8.88
N GLU A 30 -19.00 20.81 -10.10
CA GLU A 30 -17.97 20.91 -11.16
C GLU A 30 -16.82 21.86 -10.80
N SER A 31 -17.01 22.75 -9.81
CA SER A 31 -15.96 23.66 -9.31
C SER A 31 -14.91 22.97 -8.44
N ILE A 32 -15.21 21.79 -7.88
CA ILE A 32 -14.33 21.04 -6.98
C ILE A 32 -14.12 19.59 -7.41
N CYS A 33 -14.77 19.16 -8.49
CA CYS A 33 -14.72 17.80 -9.00
C CYS A 33 -14.63 17.84 -10.52
N SER A 34 -13.61 17.18 -11.09
CA SER A 34 -13.44 17.06 -12.54
C SER A 34 -13.15 15.61 -12.92
N PRO A 35 -13.45 15.18 -14.16
CA PRO A 35 -13.11 13.83 -14.63
C PRO A 35 -11.63 13.47 -14.49
N SER A 36 -10.74 14.47 -14.53
CA SER A 36 -9.29 14.29 -14.38
C SER A 36 -8.84 14.01 -12.95
N SER A 37 -9.73 14.09 -11.96
CA SER A 37 -9.44 13.75 -10.56
C SER A 37 -10.28 12.57 -10.04
N LEU A 38 -11.11 11.94 -10.88
CA LEU A 38 -12.01 10.88 -10.44
C LEU A 38 -11.30 9.52 -10.33
N GLY A 39 -11.34 8.93 -9.14
CA GLY A 39 -10.84 7.58 -8.94
C GLY A 39 -10.96 7.14 -7.49
N VAL A 40 -10.73 5.85 -7.28
CA VAL A 40 -10.56 5.26 -5.96
C VAL A 40 -9.57 4.12 -6.07
N HIS A 41 -8.75 3.96 -5.05
CA HIS A 41 -7.86 2.83 -4.88
C HIS A 41 -7.89 2.37 -3.42
N ALA A 42 -7.52 1.11 -3.22
CA ALA A 42 -7.55 0.46 -1.94
C ALA A 42 -6.50 -0.63 -1.87
N GLY A 43 -5.98 -0.85 -0.68
CA GLY A 43 -4.93 -1.83 -0.49
C GLY A 43 -4.48 -1.94 0.95
N VAL A 44 -3.22 -2.32 1.09
CA VAL A 44 -2.53 -2.47 2.35
C VAL A 44 -1.24 -1.69 2.29
N TYR A 45 -0.83 -1.08 3.40
CA TYR A 45 0.50 -0.54 3.53
C TYR A 45 1.12 -0.95 4.86
N ALA A 46 2.44 -1.10 4.87
CA ALA A 46 3.21 -1.38 6.07
C ALA A 46 4.14 -0.21 6.43
N TYR A 47 4.42 -0.07 7.71
CA TYR A 47 5.44 0.82 8.25
C TYR A 47 6.72 0.05 8.50
N ALA A 48 7.85 0.66 8.14
CA ALA A 48 9.15 0.26 8.64
C ALA A 48 10.01 1.50 8.87
N THR A 49 10.77 1.51 9.96
CA THR A 49 11.65 2.62 10.30
C THR A 49 13.10 2.15 10.29
N TRP A 50 13.95 2.85 9.53
CA TRP A 50 15.40 2.71 9.64
C TRP A 50 16.09 4.05 9.39
N ALA A 51 17.28 4.20 9.97
CA ALA A 51 18.02 5.47 9.96
C ALA A 51 17.20 6.66 10.48
N GLY A 52 16.18 6.42 11.32
CA GLY A 52 15.29 7.46 11.85
C GLY A 52 14.25 7.98 10.85
N VAL A 53 14.13 7.37 9.66
CA VAL A 53 13.17 7.77 8.62
C VAL A 53 12.05 6.71 8.54
N PRO A 54 10.79 7.09 8.81
CA PRO A 54 9.64 6.22 8.60
C PRO A 54 9.40 6.00 7.11
N ARG A 55 9.07 4.77 6.73
CA ARG A 55 8.69 4.41 5.36
C ARG A 55 7.35 3.73 5.32
N LEU A 56 6.44 4.28 4.53
CA LEU A 56 5.16 3.65 4.20
C LEU A 56 5.28 2.91 2.89
N VAL A 57 5.07 1.61 2.91
CA VAL A 57 5.13 0.78 1.72
C VAL A 57 3.71 0.40 1.32
N PHE A 58 3.16 1.10 0.34
CA PHE A 58 1.82 0.86 -0.18
C PHE A 58 1.84 -0.22 -1.25
N VAL A 59 0.92 -1.17 -1.13
CA VAL A 59 0.59 -2.14 -2.17
C VAL A 59 -0.88 -1.93 -2.56
N ASP A 60 -1.09 -1.28 -3.69
CA ASP A 60 -2.40 -1.07 -4.31
C ASP A 60 -2.93 -2.40 -4.84
N LEU A 61 -3.99 -2.90 -4.20
CA LEU A 61 -4.66 -4.13 -4.62
C LEU A 61 -5.77 -3.82 -5.62
N HIS A 62 -6.46 -2.71 -5.44
CA HIS A 62 -7.53 -2.24 -6.31
C HIS A 62 -7.28 -0.79 -6.70
N GLY A 63 -7.51 -0.43 -7.96
CA GLY A 63 -7.51 0.95 -8.44
C GLY A 63 -8.52 1.11 -9.57
N SER A 64 -9.10 2.30 -9.67
CA SER A 64 -10.02 2.68 -10.75
C SER A 64 -9.94 4.19 -11.05
N GLY A 65 -10.30 4.56 -12.27
CA GLY A 65 -10.23 5.95 -12.73
C GLY A 65 -8.78 6.43 -12.81
N VAL A 66 -8.53 7.69 -12.44
CA VAL A 66 -7.19 8.30 -12.46
C VAL A 66 -6.28 7.79 -11.33
N LEU A 67 -6.84 7.08 -10.35
CA LEU A 67 -6.09 6.42 -9.26
C LEU A 67 -5.77 4.96 -9.59
N ASP A 68 -6.02 4.47 -10.82
CA ASP A 68 -5.49 3.19 -11.27
C ASP A 68 -4.08 3.35 -11.83
N TYR A 69 -3.08 3.12 -10.97
CA TYR A 69 -1.67 3.23 -11.33
C TYR A 69 -1.07 1.96 -11.94
N SER A 70 -1.89 0.96 -12.30
CA SER A 70 -1.42 -0.37 -12.73
C SER A 70 -0.56 -0.40 -13.99
N SER A 71 -0.56 0.67 -14.80
CA SER A 71 0.31 0.83 -15.97
C SER A 71 1.67 1.45 -15.65
N GLY A 72 1.87 2.00 -14.44
CA GLY A 72 3.07 2.69 -14.02
C GLY A 72 4.10 1.80 -13.32
N PRO A 73 5.38 2.23 -13.27
CA PRO A 73 6.39 1.62 -12.41
C PRO A 73 6.11 1.93 -10.93
N PRO A 74 6.72 1.16 -9.99
CA PRO A 74 6.79 1.57 -8.59
C PRO A 74 7.38 2.97 -8.45
N GLY A 75 6.87 3.74 -7.49
CA GLY A 75 7.23 5.14 -7.28
C GLY A 75 7.54 5.47 -5.84
N GLU A 76 8.06 6.68 -5.62
CA GLU A 76 8.27 7.25 -4.30
C GLU A 76 7.67 8.65 -4.17
N SER A 77 7.35 9.05 -2.95
CA SER A 77 7.03 10.43 -2.58
C SER A 77 7.58 10.72 -1.20
N LYS A 78 8.06 11.95 -0.98
CA LYS A 78 8.48 12.40 0.34
C LYS A 78 7.39 13.28 0.91
N TRP A 79 6.82 12.85 2.03
CA TRP A 79 5.76 13.59 2.69
C TRP A 79 6.29 14.19 3.99
N ASN A 80 6.25 15.52 4.10
CA ASN A 80 6.42 16.20 5.38
C ASN A 80 5.08 16.27 6.12
N TRP A 81 5.06 15.82 7.38
CA TRP A 81 3.86 15.88 8.21
C TRP A 81 4.05 16.91 9.33
N PRO A 82 3.38 18.08 9.29
CA PRO A 82 3.68 19.19 10.19
C PRO A 82 3.09 19.03 11.60
N VAL A 83 2.29 18.00 11.84
CA VAL A 83 1.59 17.78 13.13
C VAL A 83 2.45 16.92 14.05
N ARG A 84 3.05 17.52 15.09
CA ARG A 84 3.99 16.86 16.02
C ARG A 84 3.43 15.63 16.73
N ASP A 85 2.13 15.64 17.02
CA ASP A 85 1.45 14.54 17.71
C ASP A 85 0.98 13.43 16.75
N SER A 86 1.24 13.57 15.45
CA SER A 86 0.95 12.51 14.48
C SER A 86 2.02 11.43 14.53
N PHE A 87 1.61 10.18 14.39
CA PHE A 87 2.53 9.06 14.24
C PHE A 87 3.38 9.17 12.95
N GLN A 88 3.01 10.05 12.00
CA GLN A 88 3.76 10.35 10.77
C GLN A 88 4.73 11.52 10.92
N TYR A 89 4.86 12.14 12.10
CA TYR A 89 5.81 13.23 12.32
C TYR A 89 7.27 12.72 12.32
N PRO A 90 8.24 13.44 11.73
CA PRO A 90 8.14 14.72 11.01
C PRO A 90 7.75 14.57 9.53
N GLY A 91 7.59 13.34 9.07
CA GLY A 91 7.28 12.98 7.71
C GLY A 91 7.64 11.52 7.49
N ALA A 92 7.45 11.08 6.26
CA ALA A 92 7.80 9.74 5.85
C ALA A 92 8.13 9.68 4.35
N GLU A 93 8.90 8.66 3.99
CA GLU A 93 9.05 8.26 2.59
C GLU A 93 7.91 7.29 2.25
N VAL A 94 7.13 7.63 1.24
CA VAL A 94 6.03 6.80 0.74
C VAL A 94 6.50 6.07 -0.50
N LEU A 95 6.38 4.75 -0.49
CA LEU A 95 6.80 3.86 -1.55
C LEU A 95 5.54 3.18 -2.11
N PHE A 96 5.27 3.38 -3.40
CA PHE A 96 4.04 2.91 -4.04
C PHE A 96 4.30 1.74 -4.97
N PHE A 97 3.54 0.67 -4.78
CA PHE A 97 3.54 -0.52 -5.63
C PHE A 97 2.11 -0.86 -6.01
N VAL A 98 1.92 -1.39 -7.22
CA VAL A 98 0.62 -1.85 -7.69
C VAL A 98 0.66 -3.34 -7.95
N ALA A 99 -0.23 -4.07 -7.31
CA ALA A 99 -0.40 -5.51 -7.51
C ALA A 99 -0.71 -5.83 -8.98
N GLY A 100 -0.43 -7.07 -9.39
CA GLY A 100 -0.61 -7.57 -10.74
C GLY A 100 0.66 -7.44 -11.59
N SER A 101 0.48 -7.11 -12.87
CA SER A 101 1.57 -7.12 -13.86
C SER A 101 2.69 -6.14 -13.54
N SER A 102 2.41 -5.00 -12.91
CA SER A 102 3.43 -4.01 -12.53
C SER A 102 4.41 -4.60 -11.50
N MET A 103 3.93 -5.05 -10.34
CA MET A 103 4.80 -5.70 -9.34
C MET A 103 5.54 -6.93 -9.89
N ALA A 104 4.87 -7.76 -10.70
CA ALA A 104 5.52 -8.91 -11.33
C ALA A 104 6.66 -8.48 -12.27
N THR A 105 6.45 -7.43 -13.06
CA THR A 105 7.43 -6.94 -14.04
C THR A 105 8.62 -6.23 -13.38
N TYR A 106 8.36 -5.37 -12.39
CA TYR A 106 9.41 -4.53 -11.80
C TYR A 106 10.12 -5.15 -10.60
N CYS A 107 9.47 -6.09 -9.91
CA CYS A 107 9.99 -6.70 -8.69
C CYS A 107 10.06 -8.24 -8.73
N GLY A 108 9.45 -8.89 -9.73
CA GLY A 108 9.32 -10.35 -9.73
C GLY A 108 8.45 -10.88 -8.58
N ILE A 109 7.57 -10.03 -8.04
CA ILE A 109 6.67 -10.39 -6.93
C ILE A 109 5.27 -10.56 -7.50
N ASP A 110 4.70 -11.75 -7.37
CA ASP A 110 3.35 -12.06 -7.83
C ASP A 110 2.33 -11.81 -6.71
N VAL A 111 1.57 -10.73 -6.83
CA VAL A 111 0.45 -10.39 -5.95
C VAL A 111 -0.73 -10.06 -6.87
N ALA A 112 -1.85 -10.74 -6.70
CA ALA A 112 -3.02 -10.52 -7.56
C ALA A 112 -3.73 -9.19 -7.27
N ARG A 113 -4.31 -8.56 -8.30
CA ARG A 113 -5.25 -7.45 -8.09
C ARG A 113 -6.51 -7.94 -7.39
N LEU A 114 -7.10 -7.10 -6.55
CA LEU A 114 -8.40 -7.31 -5.92
C LEU A 114 -9.53 -6.93 -6.90
N PRO A 115 -10.34 -7.89 -7.37
CA PRO A 115 -11.40 -7.60 -8.33
C PRO A 115 -12.61 -6.91 -7.67
N LEU A 116 -13.37 -6.13 -8.45
CA LEU A 116 -14.64 -5.53 -8.04
C LEU A 116 -15.79 -6.53 -7.88
N THR A 117 -15.60 -7.80 -8.24
CA THR A 117 -16.66 -8.83 -8.31
C THR A 117 -17.16 -9.30 -6.94
N GLY A 118 -16.67 -8.72 -5.84
CA GLY A 118 -16.96 -9.16 -4.47
C GLY A 118 -16.31 -10.50 -4.09
N THR A 119 -15.52 -11.08 -5.00
CA THR A 119 -14.76 -12.30 -4.76
C THR A 119 -13.72 -12.06 -3.68
N ARG A 120 -13.70 -12.92 -2.65
CA ARG A 120 -12.67 -12.91 -1.62
C ARG A 120 -11.37 -13.46 -2.18
N VAL A 121 -10.28 -12.73 -1.98
CA VAL A 121 -8.93 -13.11 -2.37
C VAL A 121 -8.08 -13.23 -1.11
N ARG A 122 -7.33 -14.33 -0.99
CA ARG A 122 -6.35 -14.52 0.08
C ARG A 122 -4.99 -14.04 -0.38
N TYR A 123 -4.42 -13.13 0.40
CA TYR A 123 -3.14 -12.49 0.16
C TYR A 123 -2.07 -13.03 1.10
N ALA A 124 -0.84 -13.09 0.61
CA ALA A 124 0.37 -13.28 1.40
C ALA A 124 1.44 -12.31 0.86
N ILE A 125 1.60 -11.17 1.53
CA ILE A 125 2.48 -10.08 1.07
C ILE A 125 3.71 -10.02 1.98
N ASP A 126 4.87 -10.33 1.40
CA ASP A 126 6.19 -10.22 2.03
C ASP A 126 6.73 -8.80 1.81
N PHE A 127 6.48 -7.90 2.78
CA PHE A 127 6.96 -6.53 2.71
C PHE A 127 8.49 -6.42 2.74
N GLY A 128 9.19 -7.43 3.26
CA GLY A 128 10.66 -7.50 3.17
C GLY A 128 11.14 -7.58 1.72
N LYS A 129 10.46 -8.37 0.88
CA LYS A 129 10.74 -8.42 -0.57
C LYS A 129 10.33 -7.13 -1.28
N VAL A 130 9.20 -6.53 -0.91
CA VAL A 130 8.76 -5.27 -1.52
C VAL A 130 9.75 -4.14 -1.21
N LEU A 131 10.19 -4.04 0.04
CA LEU A 131 11.24 -3.09 0.48
C LEU A 131 12.58 -3.33 -0.22
N ALA A 132 13.00 -4.59 -0.35
CA ALA A 132 14.21 -4.94 -1.08
C ALA A 132 14.11 -4.56 -2.57
N CYS A 133 12.92 -4.66 -3.18
CA CYS A 133 12.68 -4.14 -4.53
C CYS A 133 12.81 -2.61 -4.59
N ALA A 134 12.19 -1.88 -3.65
CA ALA A 134 12.32 -0.43 -3.58
C ALA A 134 13.80 0.01 -3.49
N ASP A 135 14.55 -0.60 -2.57
CA ASP A 135 15.97 -0.33 -2.37
C ASP A 135 16.81 -0.68 -3.61
N ALA A 136 16.58 -1.83 -4.26
CA ALA A 136 17.27 -2.21 -5.50
C ALA A 136 16.97 -1.24 -6.66
N ARG A 137 15.81 -0.57 -6.64
CA ARG A 137 15.40 0.44 -7.62
C ARG A 137 15.81 1.87 -7.23
N GLY A 138 16.47 2.05 -6.08
CA GLY A 138 16.87 3.38 -5.58
C GLY A 138 15.69 4.26 -5.18
N LEU A 139 14.56 3.67 -4.78
CA LEU A 139 13.37 4.39 -4.33
C LEU A 139 13.39 4.70 -2.84
N ALA A 140 14.29 4.11 -2.06
CA ALA A 140 14.49 4.46 -0.66
C ALA A 140 15.64 5.46 -0.55
N GLY A 141 15.46 6.54 0.22
CA GLY A 141 16.48 7.57 0.37
C GLY A 141 17.75 7.07 1.06
N ASP A 142 17.59 6.14 2.02
CA ASP A 142 18.69 5.44 2.68
C ASP A 142 18.70 3.96 2.31
N PRO A 143 19.89 3.33 2.18
CA PRO A 143 19.98 1.91 1.89
C PRO A 143 19.22 1.07 2.92
N MET A 144 18.51 0.06 2.44
CA MET A 144 17.90 -0.95 3.29
C MET A 144 18.96 -1.64 4.16
N PRO A 145 18.75 -1.76 5.50
CA PRO A 145 19.67 -2.47 6.37
C PRO A 145 19.80 -3.94 5.95
N ALA A 146 20.96 -4.53 6.22
CA ALA A 146 21.17 -5.95 5.97
C ALA A 146 20.34 -6.81 6.93
N GLY A 147 19.73 -7.88 6.42
CA GLY A 147 18.93 -8.81 7.22
C GLY A 147 17.46 -8.44 7.27
N ASP A 148 16.85 -8.70 8.42
CA ASP A 148 15.41 -8.61 8.62
C ASP A 148 14.96 -7.18 8.92
N ILE A 149 13.91 -6.71 8.26
CA ILE A 149 13.21 -5.47 8.62
C ILE A 149 12.04 -5.80 9.52
N ALA A 150 12.02 -5.19 10.70
CA ALA A 150 10.83 -5.15 11.54
C ALA A 150 9.81 -4.19 10.94
N LEU A 151 8.56 -4.62 10.85
CA LEU A 151 7.45 -3.73 10.52
C LEU A 151 6.94 -3.09 11.81
N ASP A 152 6.77 -1.77 11.78
CA ASP A 152 6.20 -1.01 12.91
C ASP A 152 4.67 -1.11 12.95
N GLY A 153 4.04 -1.47 11.83
CA GLY A 153 2.60 -1.61 11.71
C GLY A 153 2.15 -1.99 10.32
N VAL A 154 0.92 -2.52 10.21
CA VAL A 154 0.26 -2.80 8.94
C VAL A 154 -1.15 -2.22 8.97
N HIS A 155 -1.52 -1.56 7.88
CA HIS A 155 -2.74 -0.78 7.78
C HIS A 155 -3.42 -1.03 6.45
N TRP A 156 -4.72 -0.84 6.42
CA TRP A 156 -5.53 -0.90 5.21
C TRP A 156 -6.04 0.49 4.90
N TYR A 157 -6.17 0.78 3.61
CA TYR A 157 -6.60 2.09 3.17
C TYR A 157 -7.62 1.98 2.05
N ILE A 158 -8.43 3.04 1.98
CA ILE A 158 -9.23 3.41 0.83
C ILE A 158 -8.98 4.89 0.65
N GLU A 159 -8.49 5.27 -0.52
CA GLU A 159 -8.31 6.66 -0.91
C GLU A 159 -9.06 6.91 -2.20
N GLY A 160 -9.72 8.05 -2.31
CA GLY A 160 -10.57 8.33 -3.44
C GLY A 160 -10.88 9.81 -3.57
N SER A 161 -11.22 10.20 -4.80
CA SER A 161 -11.54 11.58 -5.14
C SER A 161 -12.78 11.58 -6.03
N GLY A 162 -13.82 12.26 -5.55
CA GLY A 162 -15.12 12.41 -6.17
C GLY A 162 -16.12 13.00 -5.18
N THR A 163 -17.27 13.45 -5.67
CA THR A 163 -18.34 14.03 -4.82
C THR A 163 -19.54 13.10 -4.67
N GLN A 164 -19.47 11.92 -5.27
CA GLN A 164 -20.37 10.80 -5.03
C GLN A 164 -19.68 9.46 -5.37
N GLY A 165 -20.30 8.38 -4.93
CA GLY A 165 -19.78 7.02 -5.05
C GLY A 165 -19.36 6.45 -3.70
N SER A 166 -18.91 5.21 -3.69
CA SER A 166 -18.46 4.53 -2.49
C SER A 166 -17.59 3.32 -2.86
N LEU A 167 -16.60 3.03 -2.03
CA LEU A 167 -15.89 1.76 -2.05
C LEU A 167 -15.86 1.22 -0.62
N GLY A 168 -16.29 -0.02 -0.44
CA GLY A 168 -16.16 -0.77 0.80
C GLY A 168 -15.09 -1.83 0.65
N LEU A 169 -14.16 -1.87 1.60
CA LEU A 169 -13.15 -2.93 1.73
C LEU A 169 -13.46 -3.74 2.97
N GLU A 170 -13.63 -5.05 2.81
CA GLU A 170 -13.68 -5.99 3.93
C GLU A 170 -12.35 -6.73 4.00
N VAL A 171 -11.80 -6.80 5.21
CA VAL A 171 -10.58 -7.54 5.54
C VAL A 171 -10.90 -8.52 6.66
N SER A 172 -10.41 -9.75 6.54
CA SER A 172 -10.63 -10.82 7.52
C SER A 172 -9.45 -11.78 7.57
N ALA A 173 -9.45 -12.68 8.55
CA ALA A 173 -8.43 -13.74 8.70
C ALA A 173 -6.99 -13.19 8.64
N VAL A 174 -6.76 -12.07 9.33
CA VAL A 174 -5.46 -11.41 9.37
C VAL A 174 -4.51 -12.24 10.22
N GLU A 175 -3.43 -12.66 9.61
CA GLU A 175 -2.33 -13.40 10.19
C GLU A 175 -1.06 -12.59 9.96
N THR A 176 -0.56 -11.97 11.02
CA THR A 176 0.68 -11.21 10.97
C THR A 176 1.78 -12.02 11.61
N ALA A 177 2.95 -12.08 10.97
CA ALA A 177 4.19 -12.39 11.66
C ALA A 177 4.70 -11.20 12.52
N LEU A 178 3.79 -10.33 12.99
CA LEU A 178 4.10 -9.27 13.93
C LEU A 178 4.33 -9.93 15.29
N PHE A 179 5.56 -9.79 15.78
CA PHE A 179 6.07 -10.13 17.10
C PHE A 179 5.00 -10.54 18.12
N VAL A 180 4.94 -11.85 18.41
CA VAL A 180 4.60 -12.30 19.76
C VAL A 180 5.87 -12.07 20.59
N ASP A 181 6.12 -10.83 20.99
CA ASP A 181 6.98 -10.56 22.14
C ASP A 181 6.04 -10.47 23.35
N GLY A 182 5.94 -11.55 24.12
CA GLY A 182 5.32 -11.58 25.45
C GLY A 182 3.89 -12.12 25.53
N PHE A 183 3.75 -13.44 25.56
CA PHE A 183 2.95 -14.09 26.59
C PHE A 183 3.89 -15.00 27.38
N ASP A 184 4.53 -14.41 28.39
CA ASP A 184 4.96 -15.14 29.59
C ASP A 184 3.85 -15.01 30.63
#